data_AF-A0A967JAV1-F1
#
_entry.id   AF-A0A967JAV1-F1
#
_cell.length_a   1.000
_cell.length_b   1.000
_cell.length_c   1.000
_cell.angle_alpha   90.00
_cell.angle_beta   90.00
_cell.angle_gamma   90.00
#
_symmetry.space_group_name_H-M   'P 1'
#
loop_
_entity.id
_entity.type
_entity.pdbx_description
1 polymer ?
#
loop_
_entity_poly.entity_id
_entity_poly.type
_entity_poly.pdbx_seq_one_letter_code
_entity_poly.pdbx_strand_id
1 'polypeptide(L)' 'MTAVAVAGIVGLSRMPTPVAGVDGALLRLSWRLRGVSIEECRTLSREELEALPAHMRRTEECTGRTVGYLLRVDV' A
#
# COMPACT_ATOMS: atom_id res chain seq x y z
N MET A 1 -44.77 15.52 -22.98
CA MET A 1 -44.15 14.35 -23.65
C MET A 1 -42.68 14.16 -23.27
N THR A 2 -41.84 15.20 -23.28
CA THR A 2 -40.40 15.10 -22.97
C THR A 2 -40.08 14.57 -21.57
N ALA A 3 -40.83 14.99 -20.53
CA ALA A 3 -40.60 14.51 -19.17
C ALA A 3 -40.82 12.99 -18.99
N VAL A 4 -41.81 12.42 -19.68
CA VAL A 4 -42.08 10.97 -19.65
C VAL A 4 -40.98 10.20 -20.36
N ALA A 5 -40.50 10.72 -21.50
CA ALA A 5 -39.38 10.13 -22.22
C ALA A 5 -38.10 10.15 -21.35
N VAL A 6 -37.81 11.26 -20.67
CA VAL A 6 -36.66 11.37 -19.77
C VAL A 6 -36.79 10.44 -18.57
N ALA A 7 -37.97 10.36 -17.95
CA ALA A 7 -38.22 9.43 -16.84
C ALA A 7 -38.02 7.96 -17.27
N GLY A 8 -38.47 7.60 -18.47
CA GLY A 8 -38.25 6.27 -19.05
C GLY A 8 -36.78 5.95 -19.28
N ILE A 9 -36.01 6.90 -19.83
CA ILE A 9 -34.56 6.74 -20.06
C ILE A 9 -33.81 6.58 -18.73
N VAL A 10 -34.16 7.37 -17.71
CA VAL A 10 -33.54 7.28 -16.38
C VAL A 10 -33.89 5.96 -15.68
N GLY A 11 -35.12 5.46 -15.84
CA GLY A 11 -35.52 4.16 -15.30
C GLY A 11 -34.75 3.00 -15.95
N LEU A 12 -34.63 3.02 -17.28
CA LEU A 12 -33.97 1.97 -18.04
C LEU A 12 -32.44 1.98 -17.88
N SER A 13 -31.82 3.16 -17.72
CA SER A 13 -30.36 3.26 -17.57
C SER A 13 -29.82 2.69 -16.26
N ARG A 14 -30.70 2.52 -15.26
CA ARG A 14 -30.36 1.92 -13.96
C ARG A 14 -30.71 0.44 -13.87
N MET A 15 -31.31 -0.13 -14.92
CA MET A 15 -31.74 -1.52 -14.89
C MET A 15 -30.49 -2.42 -14.98
N PRO A 16 -30.24 -3.29 -13.99
CA PRO A 16 -29.11 -4.19 -14.04
C PRO A 16 -29.29 -5.13 -15.24
N THR A 17 -28.38 -5.03 -16.20
CA THR A 17 -28.37 -5.89 -17.39
C THR A 17 -27.65 -7.18 -17.02
N PRO A 18 -28.33 -8.34 -17.01
CA PRO A 18 -27.66 -9.61 -16.77
C PRO A 18 -26.72 -9.89 -17.94
N VAL A 19 -25.42 -9.78 -17.71
CA VAL A 19 -24.41 -10.21 -18.67
C VAL A 19 -24.27 -11.72 -18.52
N ALA A 20 -24.83 -12.49 -19.45
CA ALA A 20 -24.74 -13.95 -19.43
C ALA A 20 -23.26 -14.40 -19.54
N GLY A 21 -22.83 -15.30 -18.65
CA GLY A 21 -21.48 -15.87 -18.66
C GLY A 21 -20.42 -15.14 -17.84
N VAL A 22 -20.81 -14.15 -17.02
CA VAL A 22 -19.91 -13.49 -16.07
C VAL A 22 -20.21 -13.99 -14.66
N ASP A 23 -19.55 -15.07 -14.25
CA ASP A 23 -19.66 -15.62 -12.89
C ASP A 23 -18.98 -14.73 -11.82
N GLY A 24 -18.33 -13.64 -12.24
CA GLY A 24 -17.72 -12.65 -11.37
C GLY A 24 -16.99 -11.54 -12.13
N ALA A 25 -16.87 -10.37 -11.51
CA ALA A 25 -16.03 -9.29 -12.03
C ALA A 25 -14.58 -9.49 -11.57
N LEU A 26 -13.62 -9.50 -12.51
CA LEU A 26 -12.20 -9.55 -12.20
C LEU A 26 -11.66 -8.13 -11.96
N LEU A 27 -11.29 -7.82 -10.72
CA LEU A 27 -10.59 -6.60 -10.35
C LEU A 27 -9.08 -6.87 -10.29
N ARG A 28 -8.32 -6.31 -11.23
CA ARG A 28 -6.85 -6.33 -11.18
C ARG A 28 -6.36 -5.07 -10.46
N LEU A 29 -5.83 -5.26 -9.26
CA LEU A 29 -5.23 -4.18 -8.49
C LEU A 29 -3.70 -4.19 -8.66
N SER A 30 -3.12 -3.01 -8.87
CA SER A 30 -1.66 -2.85 -8.99
C SER A 30 -1.20 -1.58 -8.28
N TRP A 31 -0.16 -1.69 -7.45
CA TRP A 31 0.41 -0.58 -6.69
C TRP A 31 1.93 -0.62 -6.75
N ARG A 32 2.51 0.57 -6.59
CA ARG A 32 3.95 0.77 -6.41
C ARG A 32 4.13 1.64 -5.18
N LEU A 33 4.66 1.06 -4.11
CA LEU A 33 5.05 1.82 -2.91
C LEU A 33 6.57 1.80 -2.77
N ARG A 34 7.14 2.97 -2.44
CA ARG A 34 8.51 3.03 -1.95
C ARG A 34 8.44 2.65 -0.48
N GLY A 35 9.06 1.53 -0.10
CA GLY A 35 9.09 1.10 1.30
C GLY A 35 9.72 2.16 2.18
N VAL A 36 9.10 2.44 3.32
CA VAL A 36 9.70 3.32 4.34
C VAL A 36 10.62 2.47 5.22
N SER A 37 11.87 2.91 5.33
CA SER A 37 12.84 2.38 6.30
C SER A 37 12.86 3.30 7.51
N ILE A 38 12.84 2.69 8.70
CA ILE A 38 13.07 3.38 9.96
C ILE A 38 14.44 2.93 10.47
N GLU A 39 15.28 3.89 10.81
CA GLU A 39 16.59 3.66 11.42
C GLU A 39 16.57 4.13 12.86
N GLU A 40 17.09 3.30 13.75
CA GLU A 40 17.36 3.63 15.14
C GLU A 40 18.87 3.61 15.33
N CYS A 41 19.44 4.80 15.54
CA CYS A 41 20.87 5.00 15.69
C CYS A 41 21.21 5.31 17.14
N ARG A 42 22.29 4.70 17.62
CA ARG A 42 22.89 5.01 18.92
C ARG A 42 24.37 5.31 18.77
N THR A 43 24.87 6.20 19.61
CA THR A 43 26.30 6.44 19.75
C THR A 43 26.93 5.31 20.57
N LEU A 44 28.02 4.74 20.08
CA LEU A 44 28.80 3.74 20.81
C LEU A 44 29.73 4.43 21.81
N SER A 45 29.82 3.85 23.01
CA SER A 45 30.83 4.23 23.99
C SER A 45 32.24 3.90 23.50
N ARG A 46 33.25 4.45 24.18
CA ARG A 46 34.64 4.20 23.83
C ARG A 46 35.01 2.72 24.01
N GLU A 47 34.54 2.12 25.08
CA GLU A 47 34.77 0.71 25.40
C GLU A 47 34.16 -0.20 24.32
N GLU A 48 32.94 0.10 23.85
CA GLU A 48 32.29 -0.62 22.75
C GLU A 48 33.04 -0.45 21.42
N LEU A 49 33.52 0.76 21.11
CA LEU A 49 34.32 1.02 19.93
C LEU A 49 35.65 0.24 19.96
N GLU A 50 36.31 0.18 21.11
CA GLU A 50 37.57 -0.53 21.25
C GLU A 50 37.40 -2.05 21.08
N ALA A 51 36.23 -2.60 21.42
CA ALA A 51 35.88 -4.00 21.19
C ALA A 51 35.67 -4.35 19.70
N LEU A 52 35.41 -3.36 18.83
CA LEU A 52 35.23 -3.58 17.40
C LEU A 52 36.57 -3.63 16.64
N PRO A 53 36.68 -4.44 15.56
CA PRO A 53 37.82 -4.42 14.66
C PRO A 53 38.04 -3.01 14.06
N ALA A 54 39.31 -2.61 13.87
CA ALA A 54 39.64 -1.24 13.44
C ALA A 54 38.91 -0.77 12.16
N HIS A 55 38.65 -1.66 11.21
CA HIS A 55 37.94 -1.36 9.95
C HIS A 55 36.41 -1.33 10.09
N MET A 56 35.87 -1.69 11.26
CA MET A 56 34.43 -1.68 11.59
C MET A 56 34.08 -0.62 12.64
N ARG A 57 35.07 0.08 13.22
CA ARG A 57 34.84 1.11 14.24
C ARG A 57 34.14 2.32 13.62
N ARG A 58 32.84 2.45 13.91
CA ARG A 58 32.02 3.62 13.58
C ARG A 58 31.41 4.14 14.88
N THR A 59 31.45 5.46 15.08
CA THR A 59 30.95 6.11 16.31
C THR A 59 29.44 5.90 16.52
N GLU A 60 28.72 5.63 15.44
CA GLU A 60 27.28 5.37 15.46
C GLU A 60 26.99 3.97 14.91
N GLU A 61 26.11 3.27 15.62
CA GLU A 61 25.51 2.02 15.20
C GLU A 61 24.03 2.27 14.91
N CYS A 62 23.63 2.06 13.65
CA CYS A 62 22.25 2.21 13.22
C CYS A 62 21.68 0.84 12.88
N THR A 63 20.50 0.54 13.42
CA THR A 63 19.72 -0.65 13.07
C THR A 63 18.47 -0.22 12.33
N GLY A 64 18.24 -0.83 11.16
CA GLY A 64 17.14 -0.47 10.27
C GLY A 64 16.08 -1.56 10.20
N ARG A 65 14.80 -1.16 10.11
CA ARG A 65 13.71 -2.06 9.73
C ARG A 65 12.81 -1.45 8.66
N THR A 66 12.36 -2.28 7.73
CA THR A 66 11.35 -1.89 6.74
C THR A 66 9.96 -2.00 7.35
N VAL A 67 9.12 -1.01 7.11
CA VAL A 67 7.73 -1.03 7.57
C VAL A 67 6.87 -1.86 6.61
N GLY A 68 6.07 -2.77 7.16
CA GLY A 68 5.09 -3.54 6.39
C GLY A 68 3.81 -2.73 6.13
N TYR A 69 3.16 -2.97 5.00
CA TYR A 69 1.88 -2.35 4.64
C TYR A 69 0.80 -3.42 4.55
N LEU A 70 -0.38 -3.12 5.07
CA LEU A 70 -1.57 -3.97 4.94
C LEU A 70 -2.57 -3.29 4.01
N LEU A 71 -2.92 -3.97 2.93
CA LEU A 71 -4.00 -3.55 2.03
C LEU A 71 -5.35 -3.95 2.63
N ARG A 72 -6.29 -3.00 2.69
CA ARG A 72 -7.72 -3.25 2.94
C ARG A 72 -8.53 -2.83 1.72
N VAL A 73 -9.49 -3.67 1.34
CA VAL A 73 -10.45 -3.42 0.27
C VAL A 73 -11.84 -3.51 0.89
N ASP A 74 -12.61 -2.43 0.80
CA ASP A 74 -13.99 -2.35 1.28
C ASP A 74 -14.95 -2.28 0.07
N VAL A 75 -16.13 -2.89 0.19
CA VAL A 75 -17.16 -3.02 -0.86
C VAL A 75 -18.36 -2.14 -0.55
#